data_AF-Q4DF14-F1
#
_entry.id   AF-Q4DF14-F1
#
_cell.length_a   1.000
_cell.length_b   1.000
_cell.length_c   1.000
_cell.angle_alpha   90.00
_cell.angle_beta   90.00
_cell.angle_gamma   90.00
#
_symmetry.space_group_name_H-M   'P 1'
#
loop_
_entity.id
_entity.type
_entity.pdbx_description
1 polymer ?
#
loop_
_entity_poly.entity_id
_entity_poly.type
_entity_poly.pdbx_seq_one_letter_code
_entity_poly.pdbx_strand_id
1 'polypeptide(L)' 'MAEKYQQLIKLILVGDSGTGKSSLLHRFVEDTFSEQQAQTIGVEFGSKIV' A
#
# COMPACT_ATOMS: atom_id res chain seq x y z
N MET A 1 5.81 1.85 -28.82
CA MET A 1 5.34 2.38 -27.53
C MET A 1 6.42 2.05 -26.52
N ALA A 2 7.10 3.04 -25.93
CA ALA A 2 8.13 2.75 -24.92
C ALA A 2 7.47 2.02 -23.72
N GLU A 3 8.09 0.96 -23.21
CA GLU A 3 7.60 0.26 -22.03
C GLU A 3 7.65 1.19 -20.82
N LYS A 4 6.52 1.35 -20.11
CA LYS A 4 6.40 2.27 -18.96
C LYS A 4 7.20 1.82 -17.73
N TYR A 5 7.56 0.54 -17.67
CA TYR A 5 8.29 -0.09 -16.58
C TYR A 5 8.95 -1.37 -17.11
N GLN A 6 10.10 -1.75 -16.55
CA GLN A 6 10.78 -3.00 -16.90
C GLN A 6 10.09 -4.23 -16.28
N GLN A 7 9.44 -4.05 -15.13
CA GLN A 7 8.76 -5.13 -14.41
C GLN A 7 7.53 -4.60 -13.67
N LEU A 8 6.50 -5.45 -13.57
CA LEU A 8 5.30 -5.21 -12.75
C LEU A 8 5.24 -6.22 -11.59
N ILE A 9 5.15 -5.71 -10.37
CA ILE A 9 4.97 -6.51 -9.15
C ILE A 9 3.58 -6.20 -8.57
N LYS A 10 2.79 -7.24 -8.31
CA LYS A 10 1.48 -7.14 -7.63
C LYS A 10 1.61 -7.73 -6.23
N LEU A 11 1.25 -6.94 -5.22
CA LEU A 11 1.29 -7.33 -3.81
C LEU A 11 -0.12 -7.31 -3.24
N ILE A 12 -0.45 -8.33 -2.44
CA ILE A 12 -1.71 -8.39 -1.67
C ILE A 12 -1.32 -8.56 -0.20
N LEU A 13 -1.70 -7.58 0.62
CA LEU A 13 -1.49 -7.62 2.07
C LEU A 13 -2.72 -8.24 2.74
N VAL A 14 -2.54 -9.33 3.48
CA VAL A 14 -3.61 -10.05 4.20
C VAL A 14 -3.31 -10.13 5.69
N GLY A 15 -4.35 -10.18 6.52
CA GLY A 15 -4.27 -10.22 7.99
C GLY A 15 -5.45 -9.56 8.68
N ASP A 16 -5.58 -9.74 9.99
CA ASP A 16 -6.72 -9.25 10.80
C ASP A 16 -6.86 -7.72 10.78
N SER A 17 -8.03 -7.20 11.13
CA SER A 17 -8.23 -5.75 11.26
C SER A 17 -7.27 -5.16 12.31
N GLY A 18 -6.83 -3.91 12.11
CA GLY A 18 -5.93 -3.23 13.05
C GLY A 18 -4.47 -3.72 13.06
N THR A 19 -4.08 -4.69 12.23
CA THR A 19 -2.69 -5.19 12.13
C THR A 19 -1.72 -4.28 11.36
N GLY A 20 -2.17 -3.10 10.90
CA GLY A 20 -1.30 -2.11 10.26
C GLY A 20 -1.08 -2.29 8.75
N LYS A 21 -1.90 -3.08 8.04
CA LYS A 21 -1.77 -3.28 6.58
C LYS A 21 -1.81 -1.97 5.77
N SER A 22 -2.81 -1.11 6.01
CA SER A 22 -2.89 0.20 5.35
C SER A 22 -1.75 1.12 5.75
N SER A 23 -1.37 1.13 7.04
CA SER A 23 -0.21 1.91 7.51
C SER A 23 1.09 1.50 6.82
N LEU A 24 1.30 0.19 6.61
CA LEU A 24 2.44 -0.34 5.86
C LEU A 24 2.38 0.08 4.38
N LEU A 25 1.19 0.04 3.76
CA LEU A 25 0.99 0.48 2.39
C LEU A 25 1.33 1.97 2.22
N HIS A 26 0.82 2.85 3.10
CA HIS A 26 1.14 4.29 3.08
C HIS A 26 2.63 4.53 3.30
N ARG A 27 3.25 3.85 4.26
CA ARG A 27 4.70 3.95 4.46
C ARG A 27 5.48 3.54 3.21
N PHE A 28 5.06 2.48 2.52
CA PHE A 28 5.72 2.04 1.30
C PHE A 28 5.53 3.03 0.15
N VAL A 29 4.30 3.50 -0.11
CA VAL A 29 3.95 4.31 -1.28
C VAL A 29 4.30 5.78 -1.09
N GLU A 30 4.00 6.35 0.07
CA GLU A 30 4.02 7.80 0.35
C GLU A 30 5.11 8.21 1.34
N ASP A 31 5.80 7.24 1.95
CA ASP A 31 6.76 7.47 3.04
C ASP A 31 6.16 8.22 4.26
N THR A 32 4.88 7.98 4.53
CA THR A 32 4.14 8.56 5.65
C THR A 32 3.75 7.49 6.68
N PHE A 33 3.54 7.93 7.92
CA PHE A 33 2.94 7.09 8.96
C PHE A 33 2.12 7.99 9.90
N SER A 34 0.89 7.57 10.17
CA SER A 34 -0.02 8.25 11.09
C SER A 34 -0.38 7.30 12.23
N GLU A 35 -0.17 7.74 13.47
CA GLU A 35 -0.62 7.01 14.66
C GLU A 35 -2.15 7.04 14.80
N GLN A 36 -2.82 7.99 14.15
CA GLN A 36 -4.27 8.16 14.19
C GLN A 36 -4.96 7.51 12.98
N GLN A 37 -4.29 6.62 12.25
CA GLN A 37 -4.89 5.91 11.12
C GLN A 37 -6.09 5.08 11.60
N ALA A 38 -7.29 5.41 11.11
CA ALA A 38 -8.50 4.65 11.41
C ALA A 38 -8.46 3.25 10.77
N GLN A 39 -9.27 2.33 11.30
CA GLN A 39 -9.43 1.01 10.68
C GLN A 39 -10.01 1.13 9.27
N THR A 40 -9.41 0.42 8.32
CA THR A 40 -9.88 0.36 6.95
C THR A 40 -11.17 -0.46 6.87
N ILE A 41 -12.27 0.16 6.46
CA ILE A 41 -13.59 -0.49 6.32
C ILE A 41 -13.69 -1.29 5.00
N GLY A 42 -12.88 -0.91 4.00
CA GLY A 42 -12.84 -1.54 2.68
C GLY A 42 -11.46 -2.04 2.28
N VAL A 43 -11.26 -2.22 0.98
CA VAL A 43 -9.95 -2.47 0.39
C VAL A 43 -9.30 -1.15 0.01
N GLU A 44 -7.98 -1.08 0.16
CA GLU A 44 -7.17 0.07 -0.23
C GLU A 44 -6.16 -0.35 -1.29
N PHE A 45 -5.90 0.55 -2.23
CA PHE A 45 -4.97 0.34 -3.33
C PHE A 45 -3.88 1.39 -3.29
N GLY A 46 -2.63 0.97 -3.48
CA GLY A 46 -1.49 1.85 -3.63
C GLY A 46 -0.63 1.39 -4.81
N SER A 47 0.03 2.34 -5.46
CA SER A 47 0.98 2.07 -6.55
C SER A 47 2.19 2.95 -6.40
N LYS A 48 3.36 2.39 -6.67
CA LYS A 48 4.64 3.09 -6.62
C LYS A 48 5.48 2.68 -7.81
N ILE A 49 6.02 3.66 -8.53
CA ILE A 49 7.08 3.43 -9.51
C ILE A 49 8.38 3.51 -8.73
N VAL A 50 9.22 2.49 -8.88
CA VAL A 50 10.56 2.40 -8.31
C VAL A 50 11.56 2.48 -9.45
#